data_AF-A0A1G2F8D8-F1
#
_entry.id   AF-A0A1G2F8D8-F1
#
_cell.length_a   1.000
_cell.length_b   1.000
_cell.length_c   1.000
_cell.angle_alpha   90.00
_cell.angle_beta   90.00
_cell.angle_gamma   90.00
#
_symmetry.space_group_name_H-M   'P 1'
#
loop_
_entity.id
_entity.type
_entity.pdbx_description
1 polymer ?
#
loop_
_entity_poly.entity_id
_entity_poly.type
_entity_poly.pdbx_seq_one_letter_code
_entity_poly.pdbx_strand_id
1 'polypeptide(L)'
;MPDDANKLNLNWSAVEKALAEGTFSGYKIGILETEKVFANFLEEKRIPGRGVDAKIKYVANFFSRAEQLKYGREMYKKIINQPHFEISHEETKQVVSAYWQAMLDLEEALATLSRWQKFNLRFKYFLARVIKKIKLIALGLMSLMALVLFFYETQIGAKVASWLGRGVHYLVFTIGPWILGAALAVFLLWLGFKVLGKKRREF
;
A
#
# COMPACT_ATOMS: atom_id res chain seq x y z
N MET A 1 27.73 -11.65 -15.43
CA MET A 1 26.50 -10.93 -15.82
C MET A 1 26.83 -10.09 -17.04
N PRO A 2 25.88 -9.76 -17.94
CA PRO A 2 26.19 -8.77 -18.97
C PRO A 2 26.52 -7.45 -18.26
N ASP A 3 27.50 -6.70 -18.76
CA ASP A 3 28.01 -5.41 -18.25
C ASP A 3 26.97 -4.26 -18.25
N ASP A 4 25.67 -4.60 -18.27
CA ASP A 4 24.51 -3.72 -18.40
C ASP A 4 23.82 -3.41 -17.06
N ALA A 5 24.43 -3.76 -15.92
CA ALA A 5 23.86 -3.54 -14.58
C ALA A 5 23.45 -2.07 -14.31
N ASN A 6 24.02 -1.11 -15.05
CA ASN A 6 23.73 0.31 -14.94
C ASN A 6 22.48 0.81 -15.70
N LYS A 7 21.84 0.02 -16.57
CA LYS A 7 20.69 0.53 -17.36
C LYS A 7 19.42 0.74 -16.53
N LEU A 8 19.22 -0.06 -15.48
CA LEU A 8 17.99 -0.03 -14.68
C LEU A 8 18.18 0.58 -13.27
N ASN A 9 19.42 0.91 -12.88
CA ASN A 9 19.76 1.43 -11.54
C ASN A 9 19.18 0.59 -10.39
N LEU A 10 19.24 -0.74 -10.52
CA LEU A 10 18.70 -1.69 -9.55
C LEU A 10 19.83 -2.25 -8.68
N ASN A 11 19.53 -2.51 -7.41
CA ASN A 11 20.50 -3.12 -6.49
C ASN A 11 20.52 -4.65 -6.65
N TRP A 12 21.54 -5.16 -7.34
CA TRP A 12 21.77 -6.60 -7.56
C TRP A 12 22.74 -7.24 -6.57
N SER A 13 23.29 -6.49 -5.63
CA SER A 13 24.37 -6.96 -4.74
C SER A 13 24.02 -8.24 -3.98
N ALA A 14 22.78 -8.40 -3.54
CA ALA A 14 22.32 -9.60 -2.84
C ALA A 14 22.28 -10.83 -3.77
N VAL A 15 21.88 -10.64 -5.03
CA VAL A 15 21.87 -11.70 -6.06
C VAL A 15 23.30 -12.09 -6.41
N GLU A 16 24.17 -11.12 -6.68
CA GLU A 16 25.57 -11.35 -7.02
C GLU A 16 26.31 -12.10 -5.91
N LYS A 17 26.13 -11.67 -4.66
CA LYS A 17 26.73 -12.33 -3.50
C LYS A 17 26.28 -13.77 -3.36
N ALA A 18 24.98 -14.05 -3.54
CA ALA A 18 24.43 -15.39 -3.44
C ALA A 18 24.91 -16.31 -4.58
N LEU A 19 25.00 -15.79 -5.80
CA LEU A 19 25.49 -16.55 -6.96
C LEU A 19 27.00 -16.82 -6.87
N ALA A 20 27.77 -15.92 -6.27
CA ALA A 20 29.21 -16.07 -6.07
C ALA A 20 29.59 -17.22 -5.13
N GLU A 21 28.67 -17.67 -4.26
CA GLU A 21 28.90 -18.84 -3.39
C GLU A 21 29.08 -20.13 -4.20
N GLY A 22 28.52 -20.22 -5.41
CA GLY A 22 28.66 -21.39 -6.28
C GLY A 22 28.06 -22.68 -5.73
N THR A 23 27.20 -22.58 -4.70
CA THR A 23 26.54 -23.74 -4.07
C THR A 23 25.07 -23.83 -4.49
N PHE A 24 24.46 -25.02 -4.36
CA PHE A 24 23.03 -25.21 -4.57
C PHE A 24 22.17 -24.26 -3.73
N SER A 25 22.59 -23.99 -2.49
CA SER A 25 21.92 -23.03 -1.60
C SER A 25 22.06 -21.60 -2.12
N GLY A 26 23.27 -21.20 -2.53
CA GLY A 26 23.54 -19.88 -3.11
C GLY A 26 22.69 -19.63 -4.36
N TYR A 27 22.52 -20.63 -5.23
CA TYR A 27 21.67 -20.53 -6.41
C TYR A 27 20.19 -20.31 -6.09
N LYS A 28 19.65 -21.04 -5.10
CA LYS A 28 18.28 -20.81 -4.62
C LYS A 28 18.11 -19.40 -4.08
N ILE A 29 19.03 -18.95 -3.23
CA ILE A 29 19.00 -17.59 -2.68
C ILE A 29 19.08 -16.56 -3.81
N GLY A 30 19.95 -16.77 -4.79
CA GLY A 30 20.07 -15.89 -5.97
C GLY A 30 18.74 -15.71 -6.71
N ILE A 31 17.97 -16.78 -6.89
CA ILE A 31 16.63 -16.72 -7.51
C ILE A 31 15.63 -16.00 -6.61
N LEU A 32 15.63 -16.29 -5.30
CA LEU A 32 14.73 -15.62 -4.34
C LEU A 32 15.00 -14.11 -4.29
N GLU A 33 16.27 -13.70 -4.26
CA GLU A 33 16.66 -12.29 -4.28
C GLU A 33 16.32 -11.64 -5.63
N THR A 34 16.49 -12.37 -6.75
CA THR A 34 16.08 -11.88 -8.09
C THR A 34 14.58 -11.60 -8.14
N GLU A 35 13.75 -12.48 -7.59
CA GLU A 35 12.30 -12.26 -7.49
C GLU A 35 11.97 -11.02 -6.64
N LYS A 36 12.70 -10.77 -5.55
CA LYS A 36 12.51 -9.55 -4.74
C LYS A 36 12.88 -8.29 -5.53
N VAL A 37 14.00 -8.30 -6.26
CA VAL A 37 14.38 -7.18 -7.15
C VAL A 37 13.28 -6.92 -8.17
N PHE A 38 12.77 -7.97 -8.82
CA PHE A 38 11.69 -7.85 -9.80
C PHE A 38 10.38 -7.33 -9.19
N ALA A 39 10.00 -7.84 -8.02
CA ALA A 39 8.81 -7.38 -7.30
C ALA A 39 8.90 -5.88 -6.95
N ASN A 40 10.06 -5.43 -6.47
CA ASN A 40 10.34 -4.03 -6.16
C ASN A 40 10.31 -3.16 -7.41
N PHE A 41 10.93 -3.61 -8.51
CA PHE A 41 10.89 -2.92 -9.79
C PHE A 41 9.44 -2.70 -10.28
N LEU A 42 8.59 -3.73 -10.20
CA LEU A 42 7.18 -3.61 -10.58
C LEU A 42 6.38 -2.68 -9.65
N GLU A 43 6.75 -2.56 -8.36
CA GLU A 43 6.18 -1.54 -7.46
C GLU A 43 6.65 -0.13 -7.84
N GLU A 44 7.94 0.05 -8.10
CA GLU A 44 8.52 1.34 -8.47
C GLU A 44 7.90 1.88 -9.76
N LYS A 45 7.72 1.02 -10.76
CA LYS A 45 7.03 1.34 -12.02
C LYS A 45 5.51 1.44 -11.88
N ARG A 46 4.97 1.28 -10.67
CA ARG A 46 3.54 1.39 -10.32
C ARG A 46 2.65 0.50 -11.19
N ILE A 47 3.08 -0.73 -11.43
CA ILE A 47 2.33 -1.70 -12.24
C ILE A 47 1.08 -2.16 -11.46
N PRO A 48 -0.13 -2.05 -12.04
CA PRO A 48 -1.36 -2.47 -11.38
C PRO A 48 -1.39 -3.97 -11.11
N GLY A 49 -1.95 -4.38 -9.97
CA GLY A 49 -2.10 -5.79 -9.59
C GLY A 49 -1.79 -6.04 -8.11
N ARG A 50 -2.41 -7.07 -7.54
CA ARG A 50 -2.13 -7.52 -6.17
C ARG A 50 -1.14 -8.67 -6.18
N GLY A 51 0.10 -8.38 -5.80
CA GLY A 51 1.19 -9.33 -5.89
C GLY A 51 1.75 -9.47 -7.30
N VAL A 52 2.87 -10.17 -7.41
CA VAL A 52 3.68 -10.15 -8.63
C VAL A 52 2.99 -10.86 -9.80
N ASP A 53 2.34 -12.00 -9.58
CA ASP A 53 1.60 -12.72 -10.63
C ASP A 53 0.49 -11.86 -11.26
N ALA A 54 -0.25 -11.09 -10.45
CA ALA A 54 -1.29 -10.21 -10.96
C ALA A 54 -0.70 -9.04 -11.76
N LYS A 55 0.45 -8.51 -11.33
CA LYS A 55 1.15 -7.43 -12.04
C LYS A 55 1.68 -7.90 -13.39
N ILE A 56 2.31 -9.07 -13.44
CA ILE A 56 2.78 -9.70 -14.68
C ILE A 56 1.64 -9.79 -15.69
N LYS A 57 0.43 -10.20 -15.28
CA LYS A 57 -0.74 -10.27 -16.19
C LYS A 57 -1.08 -8.94 -16.86
N TYR A 58 -0.87 -7.80 -16.18
CA TYR A 58 -1.15 -6.48 -16.77
C TYR A 58 -0.13 -6.05 -17.81
N VAL A 59 1.10 -6.53 -17.70
CA VAL A 59 2.22 -6.16 -18.57
C VAL A 59 2.69 -7.32 -19.44
N ALA A 60 1.93 -8.41 -19.49
CA ALA A 60 2.30 -9.65 -20.18
C ALA A 60 2.64 -9.41 -21.66
N ASN A 61 1.89 -8.51 -22.31
CA ASN A 61 2.07 -8.16 -23.72
C ASN A 61 3.37 -7.39 -24.00
N PHE A 62 4.07 -6.91 -22.98
CA PHE A 62 5.34 -6.21 -23.13
C PHE A 62 6.54 -7.15 -23.06
N PHE A 63 6.36 -8.39 -22.60
CA PHE A 63 7.47 -9.32 -22.47
C PHE A 63 7.73 -10.06 -23.78
N SER A 64 8.92 -9.84 -24.35
CA SER A 64 9.41 -10.57 -25.52
C SER A 64 9.59 -12.06 -25.23
N ARG A 65 9.89 -12.41 -23.96
CA ARG A 65 10.17 -13.78 -23.51
C ARG A 65 9.27 -14.23 -22.36
N ALA A 66 7.96 -14.06 -22.52
CA ALA A 66 6.96 -14.37 -21.49
C ALA A 66 7.04 -15.82 -20.94
N GLU A 67 7.29 -16.82 -21.79
CA GLU A 67 7.43 -18.22 -21.37
C GLU A 67 8.65 -18.46 -20.48
N GLN A 68 9.78 -17.78 -20.76
CA GLN A 68 10.98 -17.90 -19.95
C GLN A 68 10.80 -17.24 -18.59
N LEU A 69 10.11 -16.10 -18.55
CA LEU A 69 9.71 -15.49 -17.28
C LEU A 69 8.82 -16.45 -16.51
N LYS A 70 7.79 -17.02 -17.14
CA LYS A 70 6.90 -18.01 -16.51
C LYS A 70 7.67 -19.21 -15.94
N TYR A 71 8.63 -19.75 -16.69
CA TYR A 71 9.52 -20.80 -16.19
C TYR A 71 10.29 -20.35 -14.92
N GLY A 72 10.87 -19.15 -14.94
CA GLY A 72 11.52 -18.56 -13.77
C GLY A 72 10.61 -18.44 -12.56
N ARG A 73 9.34 -18.04 -12.77
CA ARG A 73 8.30 -17.98 -11.73
C ARG A 73 8.01 -19.35 -11.13
N GLU A 74 7.95 -20.38 -11.98
CA GLU A 74 7.71 -21.75 -11.53
C GLU A 74 8.89 -22.27 -10.72
N MET A 75 10.13 -21.98 -11.12
CA MET A 75 11.31 -22.36 -10.34
C MET A 75 11.33 -21.68 -8.97
N TYR A 76 11.05 -20.37 -8.91
CA TYR A 76 10.87 -19.65 -7.65
C TYR A 76 9.83 -20.33 -6.73
N LYS A 77 8.66 -20.71 -7.28
CA LYS A 77 7.62 -21.40 -6.52
C LYS A 77 8.06 -22.79 -6.05
N LYS A 78 8.80 -23.54 -6.87
CA LYS A 78 9.36 -24.85 -6.47
C LYS A 78 10.34 -24.70 -5.31
N ILE A 79 11.26 -23.74 -5.38
CA ILE A 79 12.24 -23.47 -4.31
C ILE A 79 11.55 -23.23 -2.96
N ILE A 80 10.42 -22.52 -2.95
CA ILE A 80 9.67 -22.24 -1.71
C ILE A 80 8.90 -23.46 -1.21
N ASN A 81 8.27 -24.20 -2.12
CA ASN A 81 7.32 -25.25 -1.74
C ASN A 81 7.98 -26.64 -1.59
N GLN A 82 9.21 -26.81 -2.06
CA GLN A 82 9.92 -28.10 -2.08
C GLN A 82 11.28 -27.97 -1.35
N PRO A 83 11.37 -28.40 -0.09
CA PRO A 83 12.57 -28.23 0.74
C PRO A 83 13.86 -28.81 0.15
N HIS A 84 13.74 -29.90 -0.61
CA HIS A 84 14.88 -30.62 -1.22
C HIS A 84 15.01 -30.39 -2.72
N PHE A 85 14.40 -29.33 -3.27
CA PHE A 85 14.58 -29.00 -4.69
C PHE A 85 16.05 -28.69 -4.97
N GLU A 86 16.62 -29.23 -6.04
CA GLU A 86 17.98 -28.90 -6.48
C GLU A 86 17.90 -28.14 -7.80
N ILE A 87 18.83 -27.22 -8.01
CA ILE A 87 18.90 -26.43 -9.23
C ILE A 87 20.35 -26.24 -9.66
N SER A 88 20.60 -26.43 -10.96
CA SER A 88 21.92 -26.25 -11.54
C SER A 88 22.29 -24.78 -11.70
N HIS A 89 23.58 -24.53 -11.86
CA HIS A 89 24.10 -23.21 -12.21
C HIS A 89 23.51 -22.70 -13.53
N GLU A 90 23.37 -23.57 -14.53
CA GLU A 90 22.85 -23.26 -15.87
C GLU A 90 21.38 -22.87 -15.81
N GLU A 91 20.56 -23.64 -15.09
CA GLU A 91 19.15 -23.29 -14.85
C GLU A 91 19.03 -21.98 -14.09
N THR A 92 19.89 -21.75 -13.10
CA THR A 92 19.89 -20.51 -12.31
C THR A 92 20.18 -19.30 -13.19
N LYS A 93 21.20 -19.40 -14.06
CA LYS A 93 21.53 -18.37 -15.04
C LYS A 93 20.37 -18.09 -15.99
N GLN A 94 19.69 -19.13 -16.47
CA GLN A 94 18.50 -18.97 -17.32
C GLN A 94 17.39 -18.21 -16.59
N VAL A 95 17.08 -18.60 -15.35
CA VAL A 95 16.05 -17.95 -14.53
C VAL A 95 16.39 -16.48 -14.31
N VAL A 96 17.59 -16.18 -13.82
CA VAL A 96 18.01 -14.78 -13.57
C VAL A 96 17.98 -13.95 -14.85
N SER A 97 18.44 -14.52 -15.98
CA SER A 97 18.41 -13.81 -17.26
C SER A 97 16.99 -13.53 -17.76
N ALA A 98 16.03 -14.43 -17.50
CA ALA A 98 14.64 -14.22 -17.87
C ALA A 98 14.00 -13.06 -17.10
N TYR A 99 14.27 -12.95 -15.80
CA TYR A 99 13.85 -11.81 -14.99
C TYR A 99 14.50 -10.50 -15.46
N TRP A 100 15.80 -10.53 -15.75
CA TRP A 100 16.52 -9.37 -16.27
C TRP A 100 15.92 -8.87 -17.58
N GLN A 101 15.73 -9.77 -18.56
CA GLN A 101 15.15 -9.41 -19.84
C GLN A 101 13.72 -8.85 -19.68
N ALA A 102 12.90 -9.46 -18.81
CA ALA A 102 11.56 -8.95 -18.54
C ALA A 102 11.56 -7.51 -17.97
N MET A 103 12.55 -7.15 -17.15
CA MET A 103 12.70 -5.79 -16.65
C MET A 103 13.13 -4.81 -17.74
N LEU A 104 14.05 -5.21 -18.61
CA LEU A 104 14.47 -4.40 -19.76
C LEU A 104 13.30 -4.15 -20.73
N ASP A 105 12.60 -5.22 -21.11
CA ASP A 105 11.43 -5.16 -21.99
C ASP A 105 10.37 -4.21 -21.42
N LEU A 106 10.14 -4.28 -20.10
CA LEU A 106 9.18 -3.42 -19.45
C LEU A 106 9.65 -1.96 -19.40
N GLU A 107 10.92 -1.70 -19.14
CA GLU A 107 11.46 -0.33 -19.13
C GLU A 107 11.31 0.33 -20.50
N GLU A 108 11.67 -0.38 -21.56
CA GLU A 108 11.55 0.08 -22.93
C GLU A 108 10.08 0.29 -23.33
N ALA A 109 9.21 -0.67 -23.02
CA ALA A 109 7.78 -0.53 -23.27
C ALA A 109 7.20 0.69 -22.53
N LEU A 110 7.52 0.87 -21.26
CA LEU A 110 7.03 2.02 -20.47
C LEU A 110 7.58 3.36 -20.99
N ALA A 111 8.80 3.39 -21.53
CA ALA A 111 9.37 4.60 -22.12
C ALA A 111 8.54 5.05 -23.33
N THR A 112 8.14 4.12 -24.20
CA THR A 112 7.37 4.38 -25.43
C THR A 112 5.90 4.70 -25.21
N LEU A 113 5.33 4.39 -24.03
CA LEU A 113 3.91 4.68 -23.74
C LEU A 113 3.57 6.18 -23.78
N SER A 114 2.41 6.47 -24.38
CA SER A 114 1.79 7.80 -24.37
C SER A 114 1.46 8.27 -22.95
N ARG A 115 1.41 9.60 -22.75
CA ARG A 115 1.04 10.24 -21.47
C ARG A 115 -0.30 9.71 -20.93
N TRP A 116 -1.29 9.48 -21.81
CA TRP A 116 -2.59 8.93 -21.44
C TRP A 116 -2.51 7.48 -20.97
N GLN A 117 -1.68 6.66 -21.62
CA GLN A 117 -1.48 5.27 -21.22
C GLN A 117 -0.76 5.19 -19.87
N LYS A 118 0.25 6.04 -19.65
CA LYS A 118 0.94 6.19 -18.35
C LYS A 118 -0.03 6.62 -17.24
N PHE A 119 -0.91 7.58 -17.53
CA PHE A 119 -1.95 8.00 -16.58
C PHE A 119 -2.92 6.85 -16.27
N ASN A 120 -3.42 6.15 -17.29
CA ASN A 120 -4.34 5.03 -17.11
C ASN A 120 -3.72 3.90 -16.27
N LEU A 121 -2.44 3.57 -16.50
CA LEU A 121 -1.72 2.59 -15.68
C LEU A 121 -1.66 3.02 -14.20
N ARG A 122 -1.29 4.27 -13.94
CA ARG A 122 -1.23 4.83 -12.57
C ARG A 122 -2.60 4.86 -11.91
N PHE A 123 -3.64 5.21 -12.65
CA PHE A 123 -5.01 5.22 -12.15
C PHE A 123 -5.48 3.80 -11.80
N LYS A 124 -5.25 2.82 -12.68
CA LYS A 124 -5.55 1.41 -12.42
C LYS A 124 -4.77 0.88 -11.20
N TYR A 125 -3.51 1.27 -11.03
CA TYR A 125 -2.71 0.92 -9.85
C TYR A 125 -3.34 1.45 -8.57
N PHE A 126 -3.69 2.74 -8.56
CA PHE A 126 -4.37 3.36 -7.42
C PHE A 126 -5.70 2.65 -7.11
N LEU A 127 -6.51 2.40 -8.13
CA LEU A 127 -7.81 1.74 -7.99
C LEU A 127 -7.66 0.31 -7.43
N ALA A 128 -6.69 -0.47 -7.92
CA ALA A 128 -6.41 -1.82 -7.43
C ALA A 128 -6.07 -1.86 -5.92
N ARG A 129 -5.40 -0.81 -5.42
CA ARG A 129 -5.04 -0.63 -4.00
C ARG A 129 -6.23 -0.18 -3.16
N VAL A 130 -7.09 0.68 -3.70
CA VAL A 130 -8.18 1.34 -2.94
C VAL A 130 -9.49 0.57 -2.98
N ILE A 131 -9.72 -0.34 -3.94
CA ILE A 131 -11.00 -1.04 -4.11
C ILE A 131 -11.44 -1.88 -2.89
N LYS A 132 -10.53 -2.42 -2.06
CA LYS A 132 -10.90 -3.06 -0.78
C LYS A 132 -11.48 -2.05 0.21
N LYS A 133 -10.90 -0.85 0.26
CA LYS A 133 -11.40 0.24 1.10
C LYS A 133 -12.72 0.79 0.56
N ILE A 134 -12.88 0.88 -0.75
CA ILE A 134 -14.14 1.31 -1.38
C ILE A 134 -15.28 0.36 -1.01
N LYS A 135 -15.07 -0.96 -1.04
CA LYS A 135 -16.11 -1.92 -0.64
C LYS A 135 -16.55 -1.69 0.82
N LEU A 136 -15.60 -1.45 1.72
CA LEU A 136 -15.88 -1.16 3.13
C LEU A 136 -16.62 0.18 3.30
N ILE A 137 -16.18 1.23 2.59
CA ILE A 137 -16.81 2.55 2.60
C ILE A 137 -18.24 2.48 2.06
N ALA A 138 -18.46 1.79 0.94
CA ALA A 138 -19.77 1.62 0.33
C ALA A 138 -20.72 0.84 1.25
N LEU A 139 -20.23 -0.21 1.91
CA LEU A 139 -21.01 -0.97 2.88
C LEU A 139 -21.35 -0.13 4.12
N GLY A 140 -20.41 0.68 4.60
CA GLY A 140 -20.65 1.64 5.67
C GLY A 140 -21.71 2.69 5.30
N LEU A 141 -21.63 3.23 4.09
CA LEU A 141 -22.63 4.17 3.55
C LEU A 141 -24.02 3.53 3.44
N MET A 142 -24.12 2.33 2.88
CA MET A 142 -25.40 1.61 2.81
C MET A 142 -25.96 1.32 4.21
N SER A 143 -25.12 0.92 5.15
CA SER A 143 -25.54 0.68 6.53
C SER A 143 -26.02 1.95 7.21
N LEU A 144 -25.33 3.07 6.99
CA LEU A 144 -25.74 4.38 7.48
C LEU A 144 -27.07 4.82 6.88
N MET A 145 -27.25 4.68 5.56
CA MET A 145 -28.52 5.00 4.89
C MET A 145 -29.66 4.14 5.43
N ALA A 146 -29.44 2.84 5.60
CA ALA A 146 -30.43 1.94 6.20
C ALA A 146 -30.77 2.33 7.64
N LEU A 147 -29.78 2.74 8.45
CA LEU A 147 -29.99 3.26 9.80
C LEU A 147 -30.82 4.55 9.80
N VAL A 148 -30.50 5.50 8.91
CA VAL A 148 -31.25 6.76 8.79
C VAL A 148 -32.70 6.48 8.40
N LEU A 149 -32.93 5.62 7.40
CA LEU A 149 -34.28 5.21 6.99
C LEU A 149 -35.02 4.48 8.12
N PHE A 150 -34.34 3.59 8.85
CA PHE A 150 -34.91 2.93 10.01
C PHE A 150 -35.33 3.92 11.10
N PHE A 151 -34.49 4.91 11.41
CA PHE A 151 -34.83 5.95 12.39
C PHE A 151 -35.99 6.84 11.94
N TYR A 152 -36.09 7.10 10.64
CA TYR A 152 -37.14 7.94 10.07
C TYR A 152 -38.50 7.23 9.96
N GLU A 153 -38.53 6.00 9.46
CA GLU A 153 -39.79 5.32 9.13
C GLU A 153 -40.37 4.49 10.30
N THR A 154 -39.55 4.03 11.24
CA THR A 154 -40.02 3.14 12.31
C THR A 154 -40.36 3.89 13.59
N GLN A 155 -41.45 3.49 14.26
CA GLN A 155 -41.86 4.06 15.56
C GLN A 155 -40.80 3.85 16.66
N ILE A 156 -40.10 2.71 16.62
CA ILE A 156 -38.99 2.41 17.54
C ILE A 156 -37.82 3.35 17.26
N GLY A 157 -37.49 3.54 15.98
CA GLY A 157 -36.48 4.48 15.52
C GLY A 157 -36.74 5.91 16.00
N ALA A 158 -37.95 6.44 15.76
CA ALA A 158 -38.33 7.78 16.19
C ALA A 158 -38.26 7.96 17.73
N LYS A 159 -38.62 6.93 18.50
CA LYS A 159 -38.48 6.93 19.97
C LYS A 159 -37.01 6.99 20.40
N VAL A 160 -36.13 6.21 19.78
CA VAL A 160 -34.70 6.23 20.09
C VAL A 160 -34.06 7.56 19.70
N ALA A 161 -34.40 8.09 18.51
CA ALA A 161 -33.90 9.38 18.04
C ALA A 161 -34.32 10.54 18.95
N SER A 162 -35.58 10.57 19.38
CA SER A 162 -36.08 11.59 20.32
C SER A 162 -35.51 11.44 21.74
N TRP A 163 -35.20 10.23 22.19
CA TRP A 163 -34.50 10.00 23.46
C TRP A 163 -33.05 10.49 23.39
N LEU A 164 -32.31 10.13 22.34
CA LEU A 164 -30.94 10.61 22.09
C LEU A 164 -30.91 12.13 21.94
N GLY A 165 -31.84 12.71 21.17
CA GLY A 165 -31.97 14.16 20.99
C GLY A 165 -32.19 14.89 22.31
N ARG A 166 -33.03 14.34 23.21
CA ARG A 166 -33.22 14.88 24.56
C ARG A 166 -31.95 14.77 25.42
N GLY A 167 -31.23 13.65 25.34
CA GLY A 167 -29.95 13.48 26.04
C GLY A 167 -28.89 14.49 25.58
N VAL A 168 -28.75 14.68 24.26
CA VAL A 168 -27.86 15.69 23.68
C VAL A 168 -28.28 17.10 24.07
N HIS A 169 -29.58 17.41 23.99
CA HIS A 169 -30.09 18.71 24.40
C HIS A 169 -29.80 18.98 25.89
N TYR A 170 -29.99 18.01 26.76
CA TYR A 170 -29.66 18.13 28.18
C TYR A 170 -28.16 18.35 28.40
N LEU A 171 -27.30 17.57 27.73
CA LEU A 171 -25.85 17.75 27.82
C LEU A 171 -25.40 19.12 27.33
N VAL A 172 -25.92 19.60 26.20
CA VAL A 172 -25.50 20.85 25.57
C VAL A 172 -26.08 22.08 26.28
N PHE A 173 -27.38 22.07 26.59
CA PHE A 173 -28.07 23.25 27.10
C PHE A 173 -28.24 23.27 28.62
N THR A 174 -28.22 22.11 29.28
CA THR A 174 -28.28 22.08 30.75
C THR A 174 -26.89 21.98 31.35
N ILE A 175 -26.05 21.04 30.92
CA ILE A 175 -24.71 20.83 31.49
C ILE A 175 -23.66 21.76 30.83
N GLY A 176 -23.76 21.96 29.52
CA GLY A 176 -22.80 22.74 28.73
C GLY A 176 -22.53 24.16 29.24
N PRO A 177 -23.54 24.96 29.63
CA PRO A 177 -23.31 26.30 30.15
C PRO A 177 -22.52 26.31 31.46
N TRP A 178 -22.68 25.31 32.33
CA TRP A 178 -21.90 25.19 33.56
C TRP A 178 -20.44 24.86 33.28
N ILE A 179 -20.18 23.96 32.33
CA ILE A 179 -18.81 23.64 31.91
C ILE A 179 -18.14 24.86 31.28
N LEU A 180 -18.84 25.58 30.39
CA LEU A 180 -18.34 26.82 29.78
C LEU A 180 -18.11 27.92 30.82
N GLY A 181 -19.03 28.10 31.76
CA GLY A 181 -18.90 29.05 32.86
C GLY A 181 -17.73 28.74 33.78
N ALA A 182 -17.52 27.47 34.14
CA ALA A 182 -16.36 27.04 34.92
C ALA A 182 -15.06 27.27 34.16
N ALA A 183 -15.00 26.95 32.87
CA ALA A 183 -13.84 27.21 32.03
C ALA A 183 -13.53 28.72 31.92
N LEU A 184 -14.55 29.55 31.78
CA LEU A 184 -14.41 31.01 31.74
C LEU A 184 -13.90 31.57 33.08
N ALA A 185 -14.41 31.06 34.21
CA ALA A 185 -13.95 31.46 35.55
C ALA A 185 -12.48 31.12 35.76
N VAL A 186 -12.06 29.89 35.39
CA VAL A 186 -10.64 29.48 35.43
C VAL A 186 -9.78 30.37 34.54
N PHE A 187 -10.26 30.70 33.34
CA PHE A 187 -9.56 31.58 32.40
C PHE A 187 -9.40 33.01 32.95
N LEU A 188 -10.43 33.57 33.58
CA LEU A 188 -10.37 34.89 34.22
C LEU A 188 -9.43 34.92 35.42
N LEU A 189 -9.44 33.87 36.26
CA LEU A 189 -8.49 33.73 37.36
C LEU A 189 -7.05 33.66 36.84
N TRP A 190 -6.81 32.87 35.80
CA TRP A 190 -5.50 32.79 35.15
C TRP A 190 -5.03 34.15 34.60
N LEU A 191 -5.91 34.90 33.93
CA LEU A 191 -5.62 36.26 33.47
C LEU A 191 -5.32 37.22 34.64
N GLY A 192 -6.10 37.16 35.72
CA GLY A 192 -5.87 37.96 36.93
C GLY A 192 -4.49 37.71 37.54
N PHE A 193 -4.10 36.44 37.69
CA PHE A 193 -2.76 36.05 38.15
C PHE A 193 -1.66 36.54 37.21
N LYS A 194 -1.88 36.46 35.89
CA LYS A 194 -0.91 36.93 34.90
C LYS A 194 -0.69 38.44 34.94
N VAL A 195 -1.75 39.23 35.11
CA VAL A 195 -1.68 40.69 35.23
C VAL A 195 -1.02 41.11 36.54
N LEU A 196 -1.37 40.47 37.65
CA LEU A 196 -0.73 40.71 38.95
C LEU A 196 0.76 40.33 38.95
N GLY A 197 1.12 39.21 38.30
CA GLY A 197 2.51 38.79 38.12
C GLY A 197 3.34 39.73 37.25
N LYS A 198 2.71 40.40 36.26
CA LYS A 198 3.37 41.44 35.45
C LYS A 198 3.62 42.72 36.27
N LYS A 199 2.63 43.17 37.06
CA LYS A 199 2.75 44.35 37.93
C LYS A 199 3.81 44.19 39.02
N ARG A 200 4.09 42.96 39.47
CA ARG A 200 5.11 42.64 40.49
C ARG A 200 6.54 42.57 39.94
N ARG A 201 6.74 42.63 38.61
CA ARG A 201 8.07 42.69 37.96
C ARG A 201 8.46 44.11 37.53
N GLU A 202 7.54 45.06 37.60
CA GLU A 202 7.77 46.49 37.28
C GLU A 202 8.01 47.35 38.54
N PHE A 203 8.07 46.71 39.72
CA PHE A 203 8.55 47.29 40.98
C PHE A 203 9.88 46.64 41.39
#